data_AF-J5QBQ7-F1
#
_entry.id   AF-J5QBQ7-F1
#
_cell.length_a   1.000
_cell.length_b   1.000
_cell.length_c   1.000
_cell.angle_alpha   90.00
_cell.angle_beta   90.00
_cell.angle_gamma   90.00
#
_symmetry.space_group_name_H-M   'P 1'
#
loop_
_entity.id
_entity.type
_entity.pdbx_description
1 polymer ?
#
loop_
_entity_poly.entity_id
_entity_poly.type
_entity_poly.pdbx_seq_one_letter_code
_entity_poly.pdbx_strand_id
1 'polypeptide(L)'
;MRNVLAPTRQARYIPWKRASQRAKPFIAEPARPDPSDQDALEHPAVLAARARAAAAARATNVGETPTEMLSKLLTLPTQLTFARRTISPETPALHGSLTLNDVAEHIAKLQGLTGNDVEVNWVGHEVGERMKELGSWEASVAIKGYGGESVNVEVEVVRQE
;
A
#
# COMPACT_ATOMS: atom_id res chain seq x y z
N MET A 1 -41.05 -18.47 1.47
CA MET A 1 -39.90 -18.10 0.62
C MET A 1 -38.57 -18.48 1.28
N ARG A 2 -38.24 -19.78 1.45
CA ARG A 2 -37.11 -20.19 2.31
C ARG A 2 -35.90 -20.83 1.58
N ASN A 3 -36.02 -21.19 0.30
CA ASN A 3 -35.04 -22.05 -0.39
C ASN A 3 -34.61 -21.58 -1.79
N VAL A 4 -34.69 -20.29 -2.12
CA VAL A 4 -34.36 -19.83 -3.49
C VAL A 4 -32.86 -19.55 -3.67
N LEU A 5 -32.13 -19.20 -2.60
CA LEU A 5 -30.77 -18.65 -2.69
C LEU A 5 -29.64 -19.71 -2.75
N ALA A 6 -29.88 -20.91 -2.22
CA ALA A 6 -28.90 -21.99 -2.23
C ALA A 6 -28.73 -22.64 -3.64
N PRO A 7 -29.80 -22.95 -4.39
CA PRO A 7 -29.63 -23.52 -5.73
C PRO A 7 -29.03 -22.52 -6.73
N THR A 8 -29.30 -21.23 -6.58
CA THR A 8 -28.75 -20.17 -7.46
C THR A 8 -27.32 -19.74 -7.10
N ARG A 9 -26.67 -20.39 -6.12
CA ARG A 9 -25.34 -20.04 -5.59
C ARG A 9 -25.19 -18.59 -5.10
N GLN A 10 -26.31 -17.89 -4.85
CA GLN A 10 -26.31 -16.53 -4.31
C GLN A 10 -25.94 -16.51 -2.81
N ALA A 11 -26.00 -17.65 -2.13
CA ALA A 11 -25.50 -17.83 -0.78
C ALA A 11 -24.84 -19.21 -0.61
N ARG A 12 -23.82 -19.29 0.25
CA ARG A 12 -23.18 -20.55 0.65
C ARG A 12 -23.43 -20.81 2.12
N TYR A 13 -23.84 -22.03 2.44
CA TYR A 13 -23.95 -22.47 3.83
C TYR A 13 -22.55 -22.79 4.37
N ILE A 14 -22.19 -22.16 5.50
CA ILE A 14 -20.91 -22.40 6.19
C ILE A 14 -21.25 -23.07 7.53
N PRO A 15 -21.02 -24.38 7.69
CA PRO A 15 -21.28 -25.06 8.94
C PRO A 15 -20.29 -24.60 10.02
N TRP A 16 -20.78 -24.17 11.18
CA TRP A 16 -19.96 -23.88 12.35
C TRP A 16 -20.24 -24.89 13.48
N LYS A 17 -19.18 -25.39 14.14
CA LYS A 17 -19.28 -26.42 15.19
C LYS A 17 -19.55 -25.84 16.59
N ARG A 18 -19.22 -24.56 16.81
CA ARG A 18 -19.44 -23.85 18.07
C ARG A 18 -20.07 -22.48 17.80
N ALA A 19 -20.93 -22.00 18.69
CA ALA A 19 -21.61 -20.71 18.54
C ALA A 19 -20.63 -19.53 18.40
N SER A 20 -19.44 -19.61 19.00
CA SER A 20 -18.37 -18.62 18.89
C SER A 20 -17.70 -18.54 17.50
N GLN A 21 -17.87 -19.55 16.66
CA GLN A 21 -17.33 -19.60 15.29
C GLN A 21 -18.31 -19.06 14.24
N ARG A 22 -19.49 -18.61 14.67
CA ARG A 22 -20.46 -17.98 13.78
C ARG A 22 -19.90 -16.66 13.28
N ALA A 23 -19.86 -16.46 11.96
CA ALA A 23 -19.50 -15.18 11.37
C ALA A 23 -20.45 -14.10 11.92
N LYS A 24 -19.90 -13.08 12.58
CA LYS A 24 -20.67 -11.93 13.06
C LYS A 24 -21.05 -11.10 11.84
N PRO A 25 -22.35 -10.81 11.61
CA PRO A 25 -22.73 -9.92 10.54
C PRO A 25 -22.09 -8.56 10.83
N PHE A 26 -21.23 -8.09 9.92
CA PHE A 26 -20.75 -6.72 9.94
C PHE A 26 -21.91 -5.85 9.43
N ILE A 27 -22.71 -5.35 10.35
CA ILE A 27 -23.66 -4.28 10.06
C ILE A 27 -22.83 -3.02 10.18
N ALA A 28 -22.60 -2.32 9.07
CA ALA A 28 -22.12 -0.96 9.14
C ALA A 28 -23.20 -0.18 9.92
N GLU A 29 -22.92 0.17 11.16
CA GLU A 29 -23.80 1.07 11.91
C GLU A 29 -23.92 2.34 11.06
N PRO A 30 -25.15 2.78 10.70
CA PRO A 30 -25.29 4.14 10.21
C PRO A 30 -24.70 5.04 11.29
N ALA A 31 -23.72 5.85 10.91
CA ALA A 31 -23.00 6.72 11.83
C ALA A 31 -23.99 7.34 12.82
N ARG A 32 -23.86 7.00 14.10
CA ARG A 32 -24.70 7.58 15.14
C ARG A 32 -24.46 9.09 15.04
N PRO A 33 -25.48 9.90 14.73
CA PRO A 33 -25.29 11.34 14.67
C PRO A 33 -24.78 11.78 16.04
N ASP A 34 -23.70 12.55 16.03
CA ASP A 34 -23.13 13.09 17.25
C ASP A 34 -24.22 13.92 17.95
N PRO A 35 -24.29 13.99 19.29
CA PRO A 35 -25.25 14.86 19.98
C PRO A 35 -25.14 16.33 19.54
N SER A 36 -24.00 16.72 18.94
CA SER A 36 -23.74 18.00 18.28
C SER A 36 -24.50 18.22 16.96
N ASP A 37 -25.12 17.19 16.37
CA ASP A 37 -25.89 17.29 15.12
C ASP A 37 -27.32 17.80 15.35
N GLN A 38 -27.81 17.87 16.60
CA GLN A 38 -29.11 18.50 16.91
C GLN A 38 -29.06 20.02 16.75
N ASP A 39 -27.97 20.67 17.18
CA ASP A 39 -27.77 22.13 17.02
C ASP A 39 -27.59 22.54 15.55
N ALA A 40 -27.10 21.62 14.70
CA ALA A 40 -26.87 21.89 13.28
C ALA A 40 -28.16 22.02 12.46
N LEU A 41 -29.30 21.51 12.96
CA LEU A 41 -30.60 21.63 12.30
C LEU A 41 -31.24 23.02 12.51
N GLU A 42 -30.87 23.74 13.58
CA GLU A 42 -31.45 25.05 13.91
C GLU A 42 -30.73 26.23 13.20
N HIS A 43 -29.50 26.01 12.70
CA HIS A 43 -28.69 27.06 12.09
C HIS A 43 -28.17 26.69 10.68
N PRO A 44 -28.87 27.10 9.60
CA PRO A 44 -28.48 26.78 8.22
C PRO A 44 -27.11 27.34 7.81
N ALA A 45 -26.62 28.38 8.51
CA ALA A 45 -25.28 28.93 8.31
C ALA A 45 -24.16 27.94 8.71
N VAL A 46 -24.39 27.11 9.72
CA VAL A 46 -23.43 26.10 10.20
C VAL A 46 -23.32 24.96 9.20
N LEU A 47 -24.45 24.53 8.61
CA LEU A 47 -24.48 23.54 7.53
C LEU A 47 -23.74 24.03 6.28
N ALA A 48 -23.93 25.30 5.88
CA ALA A 48 -23.25 25.88 4.73
C ALA A 48 -21.73 26.00 4.96
N ALA A 49 -21.31 26.40 6.17
CA ALA A 49 -19.89 26.45 6.54
C ALA A 49 -19.27 25.04 6.55
N ARG A 50 -19.98 24.03 7.07
CA ARG A 50 -19.52 22.64 7.12
C ARG A 50 -19.46 22.01 5.73
N ALA A 51 -20.43 22.29 4.85
CA ALA A 51 -20.39 21.89 3.45
C ALA A 51 -19.21 22.51 2.69
N ARG A 52 -18.90 23.78 2.95
CA ARG A 52 -17.71 24.45 2.39
C ARG A 52 -16.41 23.88 2.94
N ALA A 53 -16.33 23.59 4.24
CA ALA A 53 -15.17 22.96 4.86
C ALA A 53 -14.95 21.53 4.34
N ALA A 54 -16.02 20.75 4.18
CA ALA A 54 -15.97 19.41 3.58
C ALA A 54 -15.61 19.45 2.09
N ALA A 55 -16.09 20.44 1.34
CA ALA A 55 -15.69 20.67 -0.04
C ALA A 55 -14.22 21.10 -0.14
N ALA A 56 -13.73 21.95 0.77
CA ALA A 56 -12.33 22.34 0.83
C ALA A 56 -11.41 21.17 1.21
N ALA A 57 -11.81 20.33 2.17
CA ALA A 57 -11.10 19.10 2.53
C ALA A 57 -11.12 18.03 1.42
N ARG A 58 -12.14 18.04 0.55
CA ARG A 58 -12.16 17.24 -0.69
C ARG A 58 -11.27 17.83 -1.77
N ALA A 59 -11.20 19.16 -1.88
CA ALA A 59 -10.35 19.85 -2.85
C ALA A 59 -8.84 19.75 -2.51
N THR A 60 -8.46 19.41 -1.28
CA THR A 60 -7.07 19.09 -0.92
C THR A 60 -6.70 17.63 -1.19
N ASN A 61 -7.67 16.76 -1.48
CA ASN A 61 -7.45 15.39 -1.95
C ASN A 61 -7.55 15.33 -3.48
N VAL A 62 -6.82 16.20 -4.17
CA VAL A 62 -6.46 15.91 -5.56
C VAL A 62 -5.43 14.80 -5.47
N GLY A 63 -5.90 13.55 -5.46
CA GLY A 63 -5.02 12.41 -5.64
C GLY A 63 -4.21 12.63 -6.92
N GLU A 64 -2.93 12.29 -6.89
CA GLU A 64 -2.03 12.46 -8.02
C GLU A 64 -2.68 11.92 -9.29
N THR A 65 -2.62 12.72 -10.35
CA THR A 65 -3.22 12.31 -11.61
C THR A 65 -2.51 11.06 -12.11
N PRO A 66 -3.20 10.14 -12.82
CA PRO A 66 -2.59 8.92 -13.31
C PRO A 66 -1.32 9.17 -14.16
N THR A 67 -1.29 10.31 -14.86
CA THR A 67 -0.13 10.77 -15.65
C THR A 67 1.06 11.18 -14.76
N GLU A 68 0.81 11.79 -13.60
CA GLU A 68 1.87 12.14 -12.64
C GLU A 68 2.49 10.88 -12.03
N MET A 69 1.67 9.89 -11.65
CA MET A 69 2.18 8.61 -11.10
C MET A 69 3.03 7.83 -12.11
N LEU A 70 2.58 7.76 -13.37
CA LEU A 70 3.39 7.22 -14.47
C LEU A 70 4.71 7.94 -14.64
N SER A 71 4.66 9.28 -14.64
CA SER A 71 5.86 10.10 -14.79
C SER A 71 6.86 9.79 -13.68
N LYS A 72 6.38 9.63 -12.43
CA LYS A 72 7.21 9.22 -11.30
C LYS A 72 7.87 7.85 -11.52
N LEU A 73 7.12 6.86 -12.02
CA LEU A 73 7.66 5.53 -12.34
C LEU A 73 8.78 5.60 -13.40
N LEU A 74 8.55 6.37 -14.47
CA LEU A 74 9.51 6.52 -15.58
C LEU A 74 10.73 7.37 -15.22
N THR A 75 10.62 8.24 -14.23
CA THR A 75 11.75 9.03 -13.71
C THR A 75 12.60 8.28 -12.69
N LEU A 76 12.26 7.03 -12.35
CA LEU A 76 13.08 6.24 -11.44
C LEU A 76 14.48 6.04 -12.01
N PRO A 77 15.52 6.15 -11.18
CA PRO A 77 16.88 5.84 -11.61
C PRO A 77 16.95 4.36 -11.98
N THR A 78 17.72 4.05 -13.03
CA THR A 78 17.94 2.67 -13.48
C THR A 78 18.72 1.86 -12.44
N GLN A 79 19.50 2.53 -11.58
CA GLN A 79 20.30 1.91 -10.52
C GLN A 79 20.01 2.55 -9.16
N LEU A 80 19.81 1.71 -8.14
CA LEU A 80 19.64 2.11 -6.74
C LEU A 80 20.77 1.52 -5.90
N THR A 81 21.50 2.37 -5.19
CA THR A 81 22.64 1.95 -4.37
C THR A 81 22.28 1.96 -2.88
N PHE A 82 22.51 0.84 -2.20
CA PHE A 82 22.30 0.69 -0.77
C PHE A 82 23.63 0.42 -0.06
N ALA A 83 24.06 1.36 0.79
CA ALA A 83 25.23 1.16 1.65
C ALA A 83 24.85 0.28 2.86
N ARG A 84 25.50 -0.87 3.03
CA ARG A 84 25.28 -1.79 4.16
C ARG A 84 26.60 -2.27 4.75
N ARG A 85 26.60 -2.53 6.06
CA ARG A 85 27.75 -3.11 6.77
C ARG A 85 27.89 -4.59 6.45
N THR A 86 29.12 -5.08 6.30
CA THR A 86 29.41 -6.51 6.17
C THR A 86 29.74 -7.13 7.53
N ILE A 87 29.67 -8.47 7.62
CA ILE A 87 30.05 -9.22 8.83
C ILE A 87 31.57 -9.09 9.09
N SER A 88 32.36 -9.08 8.01
CA SER A 88 33.81 -8.92 8.04
C SER A 88 34.28 -8.09 6.84
N PRO A 89 35.45 -7.42 6.90
CA PRO A 89 36.05 -6.74 5.76
C PRO A 89 36.41 -7.67 4.60
N GLU A 90 36.59 -8.97 4.87
CA GLU A 90 36.99 -9.95 3.86
C GLU A 90 35.79 -10.72 3.28
N THR A 91 34.60 -10.62 3.90
CA THR A 91 33.42 -11.37 3.46
C THR A 91 32.40 -10.47 2.76
N PRO A 92 31.75 -10.96 1.69
CA PRO A 92 30.67 -10.23 1.02
C PRO A 92 29.35 -10.28 1.81
N ALA A 93 29.26 -11.12 2.84
CA ALA A 93 28.06 -11.27 3.64
C ALA A 93 27.71 -10.00 4.42
N LEU A 94 26.44 -9.58 4.30
CA LEU A 94 25.87 -8.43 4.97
C LEU A 94 25.61 -8.73 6.45
N HIS A 95 25.83 -7.72 7.30
CA HIS A 95 25.34 -7.71 8.66
C HIS A 95 23.82 -7.41 8.64
N GLY A 96 23.03 -8.40 8.23
CA GLY A 96 21.58 -8.30 8.07
C GLY A 96 21.12 -8.76 6.69
N SER A 97 20.07 -8.14 6.18
CA SER A 97 19.57 -8.41 4.83
C SER A 97 18.86 -7.18 4.27
N LEU A 98 18.97 -6.96 2.96
CA LEU A 98 18.12 -6.00 2.25
C LEU A 98 16.81 -6.69 1.86
N THR A 99 15.69 -6.11 2.26
CA THR A 99 14.35 -6.61 1.96
C THR A 99 13.67 -5.79 0.87
N LEU A 100 12.64 -6.35 0.25
CA LEU A 100 11.79 -5.63 -0.71
C LEU A 100 11.16 -4.38 -0.07
N ASN A 101 10.86 -4.42 1.23
CA ASN A 101 10.31 -3.28 1.96
C ASN A 101 11.34 -2.13 2.06
N ASP A 102 12.61 -2.44 2.30
CA ASP A 102 13.67 -1.41 2.31
C ASP A 102 13.77 -0.71 0.95
N VAL A 103 13.64 -1.47 -0.14
CA VAL A 103 13.68 -0.92 -1.51
C VAL A 103 12.43 -0.09 -1.79
N ALA A 104 11.25 -0.59 -1.44
CA ALA A 104 9.99 0.13 -1.60
C ALA A 104 9.98 1.45 -0.82
N GLU A 105 10.45 1.46 0.43
CA GLU A 105 10.56 2.68 1.24
C GLU A 105 11.56 3.69 0.64
N HIS A 106 12.68 3.21 0.10
CA HIS A 106 13.66 4.07 -0.54
C HIS A 106 13.10 4.73 -1.80
N ILE A 107 12.43 3.96 -2.65
CA ILE A 107 11.75 4.45 -3.86
C ILE A 107 10.63 5.43 -3.50
N ALA A 108 9.81 5.08 -2.50
CA ALA A 108 8.73 5.93 -2.02
C ALA A 108 9.28 7.28 -1.54
N LYS A 109 10.40 7.28 -0.80
CA LYS A 109 11.06 8.51 -0.36
C LYS A 109 11.60 9.37 -1.51
N LEU A 110 12.15 8.75 -2.56
CA LEU A 110 12.66 9.46 -3.73
C LEU A 110 11.54 10.16 -4.52
N GLN A 111 10.37 9.52 -4.62
CA GLN A 111 9.24 10.00 -5.43
C GLN A 111 8.14 10.71 -4.62
N GLY A 112 8.34 10.88 -3.31
CA GLY A 112 7.35 11.46 -2.40
C GLY A 112 6.06 10.64 -2.28
N LEU A 113 6.14 9.33 -2.50
CA LEU A 113 5.02 8.39 -2.38
C LEU A 113 4.99 7.77 -0.97
N THR A 114 3.90 7.07 -0.63
CA THR A 114 3.91 6.22 0.56
C THR A 114 4.41 4.82 0.22
N GLY A 115 5.11 4.16 1.15
CA GLY A 115 5.64 2.80 0.92
C GLY A 115 4.56 1.76 0.58
N ASN A 116 3.29 2.04 0.89
CA ASN A 116 2.17 1.18 0.54
C ASN A 116 1.80 1.25 -0.95
N ASP A 117 2.09 2.37 -1.61
CA ASP A 117 1.74 2.63 -3.01
C ASP A 117 2.73 1.97 -3.98
N VAL A 118 3.87 1.48 -3.48
CA VAL A 118 4.91 0.86 -4.30
C VAL A 118 4.86 -0.66 -4.11
N GLU A 119 4.95 -1.39 -5.21
CA GLU A 119 5.12 -2.82 -5.26
C GLU A 119 6.49 -3.12 -5.87
N VAL A 120 7.31 -3.88 -5.16
CA VAL A 120 8.66 -4.25 -5.61
C VAL A 120 8.76 -5.77 -5.57
N ASN A 121 9.24 -6.36 -6.65
CA ASN A 121 9.47 -7.79 -6.76
C ASN A 121 10.87 -8.04 -7.35
N TRP A 122 11.63 -8.97 -6.78
CA TRP A 122 12.91 -9.37 -7.35
C TRP A 122 12.71 -10.15 -8.65
N VAL A 123 13.51 -9.86 -9.66
CA VAL A 123 13.46 -10.55 -10.96
C VAL A 123 14.30 -11.83 -10.87
N GLY A 124 13.68 -12.98 -11.13
CA GLY A 124 14.39 -14.27 -11.13
C GLY A 124 14.67 -14.88 -9.75
N HIS A 125 14.10 -14.30 -8.68
CA HIS A 125 14.24 -14.74 -7.29
C HIS A 125 12.89 -15.15 -6.70
N GLU A 126 12.93 -15.90 -5.60
CA GLU A 126 11.70 -16.36 -4.93
C GLU A 126 10.97 -15.21 -4.20
N VAL A 127 9.65 -15.34 -4.10
CA VAL A 127 8.82 -14.38 -3.37
C VAL A 127 9.24 -14.34 -1.90
N GLY A 128 9.70 -13.19 -1.43
CA GLY A 128 10.18 -12.99 -0.06
C GLY A 128 11.66 -13.26 0.15
N GLU A 129 12.41 -13.55 -0.92
CA GLU A 129 13.86 -13.61 -0.88
C GLU A 129 14.47 -12.26 -0.46
N ARG A 130 15.60 -12.32 0.23
CA ARG A 130 16.28 -11.16 0.80
C ARG A 130 17.74 -11.23 0.43
N MET A 131 18.29 -10.09 0.01
CA MET A 131 19.69 -10.00 -0.36
C MET A 131 20.54 -9.99 0.91
N LYS A 132 21.45 -10.95 1.05
CA LYS A 132 22.30 -11.15 2.24
C LYS A 132 23.77 -10.94 1.97
N GLU A 133 24.12 -10.58 0.74
CA GLU A 133 25.49 -10.40 0.29
C GLU A 133 25.60 -9.12 -0.55
N LEU A 134 26.81 -8.57 -0.65
CA LEU A 134 27.13 -7.50 -1.60
C LEU A 134 26.92 -8.02 -3.03
N GLY A 135 26.43 -7.15 -3.92
CA GLY A 135 26.17 -7.50 -5.32
C GLY A 135 25.12 -6.59 -5.95
N SER A 136 24.63 -7.01 -7.12
CA SER A 136 23.56 -6.33 -7.86
C SER A 136 22.45 -7.30 -8.18
N TRP A 137 21.22 -6.96 -7.80
CA TRP A 137 20.01 -7.73 -8.09
C TRP A 137 19.02 -6.87 -8.88
N GLU A 138 18.33 -7.45 -9.86
CA GLU A 138 17.28 -6.73 -10.58
C GLU A 138 15.94 -6.80 -9.81
N ALA A 139 15.25 -5.66 -9.73
CA ALA A 139 13.93 -5.54 -9.14
C ALA A 139 12.94 -4.94 -10.14
N SER A 140 11.76 -5.52 -10.26
CA SER A 140 10.63 -4.94 -10.96
C SER A 140 9.82 -4.10 -9.98
N VAL A 141 9.66 -2.82 -10.31
CA VAL A 141 8.95 -1.83 -9.51
C VAL A 141 7.66 -1.45 -10.23
N ALA A 142 6.54 -1.53 -9.53
CA ALA A 142 5.23 -1.09 -9.99
C ALA A 142 4.57 -0.19 -8.95
N ILE A 143 3.63 0.64 -9.38
CA ILE A 143 2.81 1.45 -8.47
C ILE A 143 1.45 0.78 -8.32
N LYS A 144 1.07 0.48 -7.08
CA LYS A 144 -0.21 -0.17 -6.76
C LYS A 144 -1.38 0.72 -7.16
N GLY A 145 -2.40 0.08 -7.73
CA GLY A 145 -3.60 0.77 -8.19
C GLY A 145 -3.45 1.40 -9.58
N TYR A 146 -2.30 1.27 -10.24
CA TYR A 146 -2.08 1.81 -11.57
C TYR A 146 -1.67 0.73 -12.60
N GLY A 147 -2.44 0.63 -13.68
CA GLY A 147 -2.07 0.22 -15.05
C GLY A 147 -1.39 -1.13 -15.33
N GLY A 148 -0.84 -1.81 -14.33
CA GLY A 148 0.04 -2.97 -14.51
C GLY A 148 1.41 -2.64 -15.12
N GLU A 149 1.77 -1.35 -15.23
CA GLU A 149 3.09 -0.96 -15.72
C GLU A 149 4.16 -1.15 -14.64
N SER A 150 5.26 -1.77 -15.02
CA SER A 150 6.42 -1.97 -14.16
C SER A 150 7.71 -1.58 -14.87
N VAL A 151 8.66 -1.07 -14.08
CA VAL A 151 9.99 -0.69 -14.53
C VAL A 151 11.01 -1.55 -13.81
N ASN A 152 12.00 -2.04 -14.54
CA ASN A 152 13.10 -2.79 -13.95
C ASN A 152 14.19 -1.83 -13.49
N VAL A 153 14.65 -2.05 -12.27
CA VAL A 153 15.68 -1.25 -11.60
C VAL A 153 16.74 -2.19 -11.05
N GLU A 154 18.00 -1.88 -11.28
CA GLU A 154 19.13 -2.60 -10.70
C GLU A 154 19.37 -2.10 -9.28
N VAL A 155 19.36 -3.01 -8.31
CA VAL A 155 19.61 -2.72 -6.90
C VAL A 155 21.00 -3.22 -6.55
N GLU A 156 21.93 -2.28 -6.34
CA GLU A 156 23.31 -2.56 -5.97
C GLU A 156 23.49 -2.36 -4.45
N VAL A 157 24.10 -3.33 -3.78
CA VAL A 157 24.48 -3.21 -2.37
C VAL A 157 25.98 -3.06 -2.25
N VAL A 158 26.39 -1.89 -1.77
CA VAL A 158 27.80 -1.52 -1.56
C VAL A 158 28.16 -1.56 -0.09
N ARG A 159 29.44 -1.76 0.19
CA ARG A 159 29.95 -1.73 1.57
C ARG A 159 29.84 -0.30 2.11
N GLN A 160 29.28 -0.19 3.31
CA GLN A 160 29.33 1.03 4.10
C GLN A 160 30.70 1.16 4.75
N GLU A 161 31.46 2.19 4.38
CA GLU A 161 32.70 2.60 5.06
C GLU A 161 32.43 3.16 6.46
#